data_AF-A0A931CQS0-F1
#
_entry.id   AF-A0A931CQS0-F1
#
_cell.length_a   1.000
_cell.length_b   1.000
_cell.length_c   1.000
_cell.angle_alpha   90.00
_cell.angle_beta   90.00
_cell.angle_gamma   90.00
#
_symmetry.space_group_name_H-M   'P 1'
#
loop_
_entity.id
_entity.type
_entity.pdbx_description
1 polymer ?
#
loop_
_entity_poly.entity_id
_entity_poly.type
_entity_poly.pdbx_seq_one_letter_code
_entity_poly.pdbx_strand_id
1 'polypeptide(L)'
;MAEHPQANAFHHAAELMRNERYWHRNGDEDAEFLRALMDVLKEVSYHLDAIQVLDPAGLSAYGAAAGITIFPGVGKVDAKLILMTAADNVLERLIATGTTARNTGVSKGAPG
;
A
#
# COMPACT_ATOMS: atom_id res chain seq x y z
N MET A 1 -18.03 27.37 -9.89
CA MET A 1 -16.83 27.38 -9.03
C MET A 1 -15.77 26.56 -9.73
N ALA A 2 -14.55 27.08 -9.89
CA ALA A 2 -13.45 26.27 -10.41
C ALA A 2 -13.08 25.23 -9.34
N GLU A 3 -13.04 23.97 -9.75
CA GLU A 3 -12.71 22.85 -8.86
C GLU A 3 -11.22 22.92 -8.46
N HIS A 4 -10.92 22.55 -7.21
CA HIS A 4 -9.56 22.63 -6.69
C HIS A 4 -8.62 21.72 -7.51
N PRO A 5 -7.41 22.16 -7.92
CA PRO A 5 -6.54 21.36 -8.78
C PRO A 5 -6.24 19.95 -8.27
N GLN A 6 -6.11 19.78 -6.95
CA GLN A 6 -5.92 18.46 -6.33
C GLN A 6 -7.16 17.56 -6.45
N ALA A 7 -8.36 18.12 -6.32
CA ALA A 7 -9.60 17.36 -6.50
C ALA A 7 -9.73 16.85 -7.94
N ASN A 8 -9.41 17.70 -8.92
CA ASN A 8 -9.34 17.31 -10.34
C ASN A 8 -8.33 16.19 -10.58
N ALA A 9 -7.14 16.29 -9.99
CA ALA A 9 -6.10 15.26 -10.11
C ALA A 9 -6.58 13.91 -9.54
N PHE A 10 -7.24 13.90 -8.38
CA PHE A 10 -7.79 12.68 -7.80
C PHE A 10 -8.93 12.09 -8.65
N HIS A 11 -9.83 12.93 -9.18
CA HIS A 11 -10.88 12.47 -10.08
C HIS A 11 -10.30 11.81 -11.34
N HIS A 12 -9.31 12.45 -11.96
CA HIS A 12 -8.66 11.91 -13.15
C HIS A 12 -7.90 10.61 -12.86
N ALA A 13 -7.15 10.54 -11.75
CA ALA A 13 -6.47 9.32 -11.34
C ALA A 13 -7.46 8.16 -11.08
N ALA A 14 -8.58 8.44 -10.41
CA ALA A 14 -9.60 7.44 -10.14
C ALA A 14 -10.27 6.92 -11.43
N GLU A 15 -10.45 7.79 -12.43
CA GLU A 15 -10.95 7.42 -13.75
C GLU A 15 -9.97 6.51 -14.49
N LEU A 16 -8.69 6.88 -14.55
CA LEU A 16 -7.64 6.04 -15.14
C LEU A 16 -7.57 4.66 -14.48
N MET A 17 -7.55 4.61 -13.14
CA MET A 17 -7.54 3.35 -12.40
C MET A 17 -8.79 2.50 -12.65
N ARG A 18 -9.95 3.13 -12.87
CA ARG A 18 -11.19 2.43 -13.19
C ARG A 18 -11.14 1.81 -14.58
N ASN A 19 -10.62 2.55 -15.56
CA ASN A 19 -10.50 2.08 -16.94
C ASN A 19 -9.49 0.93 -17.05
N GLU A 20 -8.43 0.97 -16.25
CA GLU A 20 -7.39 -0.06 -16.21
C GLU A 20 -7.64 -1.13 -15.13
N ARG A 21 -8.85 -1.21 -14.56
CA ARG A 21 -9.17 -2.11 -13.43
C ARG A 21 -8.90 -3.59 -13.73
N TYR A 22 -9.07 -3.99 -14.98
CA TYR A 22 -8.88 -5.38 -15.43
C TYR A 22 -7.57 -5.59 -16.16
N TRP A 23 -6.68 -4.60 -16.17
CA TRP A 23 -5.35 -4.75 -16.73
C TRP A 23 -4.60 -5.86 -15.99
N HIS A 24 -4.10 -6.85 -16.72
CA HIS A 24 -3.35 -7.95 -16.15
C HIS A 24 -1.90 -7.53 -15.96
N ARG A 25 -1.41 -7.61 -14.72
CA ARG A 25 -0.02 -7.29 -14.37
C ARG A 25 0.75 -8.57 -14.08
N ASN A 26 2.03 -8.56 -14.41
CA ASN A 26 2.96 -9.55 -13.86
C ASN A 26 3.44 -9.10 -12.46
N GLY A 27 4.11 -10.00 -11.73
CA GLY A 27 4.51 -9.72 -10.34
C GLY A 27 5.47 -8.53 -10.17
N ASP A 28 6.28 -8.21 -11.19
CA ASP A 28 7.18 -7.04 -11.15
C ASP A 28 6.40 -5.73 -11.34
N GLU A 29 5.46 -5.72 -12.28
CA GLU A 29 4.55 -4.59 -12.52
C GLU A 29 3.66 -4.30 -11.31
N ASP A 30 3.24 -5.32 -10.56
CA ASP A 30 2.49 -5.14 -9.31
C ASP A 30 3.33 -4.46 -8.22
N ALA A 31 4.61 -4.83 -8.10
CA ALA A 31 5.51 -4.20 -7.13
C ALA A 31 5.82 -2.74 -7.51
N GLU A 32 6.04 -2.45 -8.79
CA GLU A 32 6.24 -1.08 -9.29
C GLU A 32 4.98 -0.22 -9.10
N PHE A 33 3.81 -0.76 -9.44
CA PHE A 33 2.54 -0.08 -9.22
C PHE A 33 2.32 0.21 -7.73
N LEU A 34 2.58 -0.76 -6.85
CA LEU A 34 2.41 -0.58 -5.42
C LEU A 34 3.38 0.48 -4.86
N ARG A 35 4.64 0.51 -5.33
CA ARG A 35 5.59 1.57 -4.98
C ARG A 35 5.09 2.95 -5.40
N ALA A 36 4.59 3.10 -6.62
CA ALA A 36 4.02 4.36 -7.09
C ALA A 36 2.79 4.77 -6.27
N LEU A 37 1.97 3.80 -5.87
CA LEU A 37 0.79 4.03 -5.03
C LEU A 37 1.17 4.44 -3.60
N MET A 38 2.29 3.99 -3.05
CA MET A 38 2.72 4.32 -1.69
C MET A 38 2.97 5.81 -1.48
N ASP A 39 3.51 6.53 -2.47
CA ASP A 39 3.71 7.98 -2.37
C ASP A 39 2.37 8.72 -2.29
N VAL A 40 1.40 8.29 -3.11
CA VAL A 40 0.03 8.83 -3.06
C VAL A 40 -0.63 8.47 -1.72
N LEU A 41 -0.47 7.23 -1.26
CA LEU A 41 -1.03 6.75 0.00
C LEU A 41 -0.51 7.54 1.20
N LYS A 42 0.77 7.92 1.19
CA LYS A 42 1.39 8.75 2.22
C LYS A 42 0.71 10.11 2.34
N GLU A 43 0.44 10.76 1.20
CA GLU A 43 -0.23 12.06 1.19
C GLU A 43 -1.71 11.96 1.57
N VAL A 44 -2.40 10.93 1.06
CA VAL A 44 -3.79 10.64 1.44
C VAL A 44 -3.87 10.40 2.95
N SER A 45 -2.95 9.62 3.52
CA SER A 45 -2.91 9.35 4.95
C SER A 45 -2.74 10.63 5.77
N TYR A 46 -1.84 11.53 5.34
CA TYR A 46 -1.67 12.83 5.98
C TYR A 46 -2.99 13.62 6.02
N HIS A 47 -3.71 13.67 4.90
CA HIS A 47 -5.00 14.37 4.86
C HIS A 47 -6.07 13.70 5.71
N LEU A 48 -6.16 12.37 5.71
CA LEU A 48 -7.09 11.62 6.55
C LEU A 48 -6.87 11.91 8.04
N ASP A 49 -5.60 11.96 8.47
CA ASP A 49 -5.22 12.29 9.83
C ASP A 49 -5.49 13.76 10.17
N ALA A 50 -5.15 14.68 9.26
CA ALA A 50 -5.32 16.12 9.45
C ALA A 50 -6.79 16.54 9.64
N ILE A 51 -7.70 15.92 8.88
CA ILE A 51 -9.14 16.22 8.95
C ILE A 51 -9.91 15.23 9.85
N GLN A 52 -9.21 14.30 10.50
CA GLN A 52 -9.78 13.32 11.44
C GLN A 52 -10.93 12.50 10.84
N VAL A 53 -10.78 12.04 9.59
CA VAL A 53 -11.81 11.22 8.91
C VAL A 53 -12.05 9.91 9.64
N LEU A 54 -10.97 9.30 10.14
CA LEU A 54 -11.02 7.96 10.72
C LEU A 54 -11.28 8.04 12.22
N ASP A 55 -12.24 7.24 12.67
CA ASP A 55 -12.57 7.10 14.07
C ASP A 55 -11.37 6.55 14.88
N PRO A 56 -10.91 7.25 15.92
CA PRO A 56 -9.80 6.81 16.75
C PRO A 56 -9.99 5.43 17.38
N ALA A 57 -11.22 5.06 17.76
CA ALA A 57 -11.49 3.74 18.34
C ALA A 57 -11.34 2.64 17.28
N GLY A 58 -11.83 2.88 16.05
CA GLY A 58 -11.61 2.01 14.90
C GLY A 58 -10.12 1.81 14.57
N LEU A 59 -9.33 2.89 14.57
CA LEU A 59 -7.88 2.81 14.36
C LEU A 59 -7.20 1.97 15.45
N SER A 60 -7.55 2.20 16.71
CA SER A 60 -7.01 1.42 17.83
C SER A 60 -7.37 -0.07 17.73
N ALA A 61 -8.61 -0.39 17.36
CA ALA A 61 -9.07 -1.76 17.20
C ALA A 61 -8.34 -2.47 16.05
N TYR A 62 -8.15 -1.79 14.92
CA TYR A 62 -7.36 -2.33 13.81
C TYR A 62 -5.90 -2.55 14.24
N GLY A 63 -5.27 -1.57 14.88
CA GLY A 63 -3.89 -1.68 15.37
C GLY A 63 -3.71 -2.91 16.27
N ALA A 64 -4.64 -3.13 17.20
CA ALA A 64 -4.64 -4.31 18.05
C ALA A 64 -4.79 -5.63 17.26
N ALA A 65 -5.72 -5.68 16.29
CA ALA A 65 -5.94 -6.85 15.46
C ALA A 65 -4.74 -7.16 14.53
N ALA A 66 -4.05 -6.14 14.05
CA ALA A 66 -2.87 -6.26 13.22
C ALA A 66 -1.59 -6.53 14.02
N GLY A 67 -1.66 -6.62 15.35
CA GLY A 67 -0.49 -6.84 16.22
C GLY A 67 0.47 -5.65 16.27
N ILE A 68 0.01 -4.45 15.90
CA ILE A 68 0.81 -3.22 15.96
C ILE A 68 1.01 -2.86 17.43
N THR A 69 2.21 -3.10 17.93
CA THR A 69 2.57 -2.75 19.31
C THR A 69 3.00 -1.28 19.35
N ILE A 70 2.17 -0.43 19.94
CA ILE A 70 2.57 0.94 20.28
C ILE A 70 3.34 0.89 21.59
N PHE A 71 4.62 1.23 21.54
CA PHE A 71 5.40 1.42 22.75
C PHE A 71 4.90 2.63 23.55
N PRO A 72 4.92 2.57 24.89
CA PRO A 72 4.58 3.71 25.73
C PRO A 72 5.39 4.95 25.31
N GLY A 73 4.69 6.02 24.92
CA GLY A 73 5.30 7.29 24.46
C GLY A 73 5.40 7.48 22.95
N VAL A 74 5.04 6.48 22.12
CA VAL A 74 5.17 6.55 20.64
C VAL A 74 3.92 7.14 19.94
N GLY A 75 2.98 7.72 20.69
CA GLY A 75 1.80 8.36 20.11
C GLY A 75 0.61 7.41 19.90
N LYS A 76 -0.42 7.87 19.19
CA LYS A 76 -1.66 7.12 18.92
C LYS A 76 -1.57 6.38 17.58
N VAL A 77 -2.37 5.32 17.40
CA VAL A 77 -2.56 4.73 16.07
C VAL A 77 -3.23 5.78 15.17
N ASP A 78 -2.64 6.04 14.00
CA ASP A 78 -3.16 6.96 13.00
C ASP A 78 -3.32 6.27 11.62
N ALA A 79 -3.96 6.95 10.67
CA ALA A 79 -4.22 6.43 9.34
C ALA A 79 -2.91 6.06 8.64
N LYS A 80 -1.90 6.93 8.78
CA LYS A 80 -0.58 6.74 8.18
C LYS A 80 0.10 5.48 8.68
N LEU A 81 0.15 5.25 9.99
CA LEU A 81 0.76 4.05 10.56
C LEU A 81 0.11 2.79 10.00
N ILE A 82 -1.23 2.74 9.99
CA ILE A 82 -1.96 1.57 9.49
C ILE A 82 -1.74 1.35 8.00
N LEU A 83 -1.96 2.38 7.19
CA LEU A 83 -1.95 2.26 5.73
C LEU A 83 -0.55 1.98 5.19
N MET A 84 0.47 2.64 5.74
CA MET A 84 1.86 2.42 5.33
C MET A 84 2.34 1.04 5.75
N THR A 85 2.11 0.61 6.99
CA THR A 85 2.49 -0.74 7.44
C THR A 85 1.79 -1.83 6.62
N ALA A 86 0.51 -1.64 6.29
CA ALA A 86 -0.21 -2.58 5.43
C ALA A 86 0.38 -2.65 4.01
N ALA A 87 0.71 -1.50 3.41
CA ALA A 87 1.31 -1.42 2.08
C ALA A 87 2.71 -2.04 2.04
N ASP A 88 3.57 -1.72 3.02
CA ASP A 88 4.92 -2.27 3.15
C ASP A 88 4.87 -3.80 3.26
N ASN A 89 4.00 -4.33 4.13
CA ASN A 89 3.82 -5.77 4.30
C ASN A 89 3.38 -6.48 3.01
N VAL A 90 2.57 -5.83 2.18
CA VAL A 90 2.16 -6.40 0.87
C VAL A 90 3.35 -6.36 -0.10
N LEU A 91 4.07 -5.25 -0.16
CA LEU A 91 5.23 -5.08 -1.05
C LEU A 91 6.33 -6.10 -0.74
N GLU A 92 6.64 -6.31 0.54
CA GLU A 92 7.61 -7.32 0.98
C GLU A 92 7.20 -8.73 0.53
N ARG A 93 5.92 -9.09 0.66
CA ARG A 93 5.42 -10.38 0.18
C ARG A 93 5.51 -10.53 -1.34
N LEU A 94 5.22 -9.48 -2.10
CA LEU A 94 5.35 -9.48 -3.56
C LEU A 94 6.82 -9.68 -3.97
N ILE A 95 7.75 -8.97 -3.33
CA ILE A 95 9.18 -9.13 -3.59
C ILE A 95 9.67 -10.53 -3.24
N ALA A 96 9.26 -11.08 -2.08
CA ALA A 96 9.65 -12.41 -1.63
C ALA A 96 9.15 -13.52 -2.57
N THR A 97 7.90 -13.43 -3.04
CA THR A 97 7.30 -14.38 -3.97
C THR A 97 7.91 -14.29 -5.38
N GLY A 98 8.15 -13.08 -5.90
CA GLY A 98 8.86 -12.88 -7.16
C GLY A 98 10.30 -13.39 -7.12
N THR A 99 10.99 -13.23 -5.99
CA THR A 99 12.36 -13.75 -5.79
C THR A 99 12.39 -15.28 -5.74
N THR A 100 11.39 -15.90 -5.10
CA THR A 100 11.28 -17.36 -5.02
C THR A 100 10.98 -17.98 -6.39
N ALA A 101 10.12 -17.35 -7.21
CA ALA A 101 9.83 -17.79 -8.57
C ALA A 101 11.05 -17.74 -9.51
N ARG A 102 11.97 -16.79 -9.31
CA ARG A 102 13.23 -16.71 -10.08
C ARG A 102 14.26 -17.78 -9.66
N ASN A 103 14.26 -18.18 -8.39
CA ASN A 103 15.23 -19.14 -7.85
C ASN A 103 14.90 -20.62 -8.11
N THR A 104 13.66 -20.95 -8.51
CA THR A 104 13.28 -22.32 -8.89
C THR A 104 13.58 -22.64 -10.37
N GLY A 105 14.11 -21.69 -11.14
CA GLY A 105 14.44 -21.85 -12.56
C GLY A 105 15.78 -22.52 -12.87
N VAL A 106 16.62 -22.86 -11.89
CA VAL A 106 17.94 -23.47 -12.13
C VAL A 106 18.17 -24.69 -11.23
N SER A 107 17.52 -25.79 -11.58
CA SER A 107 17.98 -27.14 -11.22
C SER A 107 17.64 -28.11 -12.35
N LYS A 108 18.26 -27.90 -13.51
CA LYS A 108 18.29 -28.92 -14.57
C LYS A 108 19.73 -29.11 -15.05
N GLY A 109 20.35 -30.18 -14.57
CA GLY A 109 21.64 -30.63 -15.08
C GLY A 109 22.49 -31.43 -14.08
N ALA A 110 21.99 -32.57 -13.62
CA ALA A 110 22.87 -33.75 -13.57
C ALA A 110 22.95 -34.28 -15.01
N PRO A 111 24.15 -34.58 -15.52
CA PRO A 111 24.65 -35.97 -15.52
C PRO A 111 26.17 -36.01 -15.27
N GLY A 112 26.86 -37.10 -14.94
CA GLY A 112 26.60 -38.52 -14.79
C GLY A 112 27.95 -39.16 -14.44
#